data_AF-A0A9D9JYU0-F1
#
_entry.id   AF-A0A9D9JYU0-F1
#
_cell.length_a   1.000
_cell.length_b   1.000
_cell.length_c   1.000
_cell.angle_alpha   90.00
_cell.angle_beta   90.00
_cell.angle_gamma   90.00
#
_symmetry.space_group_name_H-M   'P 1'
#
loop_
_entity.id
_entity.type
_entity.pdbx_description
1 polymer ?
#
loop_
_entity_poly.entity_id
_entity_poly.type
_entity_poly.pdbx_seq_one_letter_code
_entity_poly.pdbx_strand_id
1 'polypeptide(L)'
;MLDVDQAQGKAIYHEAIVGYAIPEARRSVPTMIIGDTALVGSVEIPRRLPGLIETLLARGGSDWPPLPGLADLLAAVPTSAPAALLPSATAETLPFLRDLPANALAVVVLIGMLLTVMWAGITWSRLGKPLTCRRDRSIPLLAIGGMAVAAYLTFIETTGAPAICGPVGDCQTVQQSEFAQLFGIIPVGAAGVAGYGTILIVWIVAHLLPGTSSKRAALLLPVLALIGTL
;
A
#
# COMPACT_ATOMS: atom_id res chain seq x y z
N MET A 1 -4.70 22.56 -8.33
CA MET A 1 -3.65 21.53 -8.38
C MET A 1 -2.72 21.89 -9.52
N LEU A 2 -1.41 21.91 -9.30
CA LEU A 2 -0.41 22.34 -10.27
C LEU A 2 0.32 21.10 -10.77
N ASP A 3 0.41 20.94 -12.09
CA ASP A 3 1.12 19.85 -12.73
C ASP A 3 2.59 20.24 -12.94
N VAL A 4 3.51 19.58 -12.21
CA VAL A 4 4.94 19.89 -12.26
C VAL A 4 5.64 19.33 -13.49
N ASP A 5 4.97 18.50 -14.29
CA ASP A 5 5.51 18.03 -15.56
C ASP A 5 5.41 19.12 -16.65
N GLN A 6 4.58 20.14 -16.42
CA GLN A 6 4.47 21.31 -17.28
C GLN A 6 5.50 22.38 -16.90
N ALA A 7 6.05 23.09 -17.89
CA ALA A 7 7.11 24.08 -17.69
C ALA A 7 6.74 25.17 -16.65
N GLN A 8 5.51 25.65 -16.71
CA GLN A 8 5.00 26.65 -15.77
C GLN A 8 4.86 26.09 -14.35
N GLY A 9 4.36 24.86 -14.22
CA GLY A 9 4.20 24.21 -12.92
C GLY A 9 5.54 23.89 -12.26
N LYS A 10 6.51 23.43 -13.05
CA LYS A 10 7.89 23.20 -12.62
C LYS A 10 8.57 24.48 -12.12
N ALA A 11 8.36 25.61 -12.80
CA ALA A 11 8.94 26.89 -12.41
C ALA A 11 8.44 27.34 -11.03
N ILE A 12 7.12 27.28 -10.79
CA ILE A 12 6.53 27.64 -9.49
C ILE A 12 6.95 26.65 -8.40
N TYR A 13 7.06 25.36 -8.72
CA TYR A 13 7.58 24.38 -7.75
C TYR A 13 9.03 24.65 -7.37
N HIS A 14 9.87 25.09 -8.32
CA HIS A 14 11.23 25.52 -8.01
C HIS A 14 11.26 26.74 -7.08
N GLU A 15 10.40 27.74 -7.33
CA GLU A 15 10.24 28.88 -6.41
C GLU A 15 9.78 28.44 -5.02
N ALA A 16 8.90 27.43 -4.93
CA ALA A 16 8.48 26.87 -3.66
C ALA A 16 9.62 26.15 -2.91
N ILE A 17 10.48 25.41 -3.62
CA ILE A 17 11.66 24.77 -3.03
C ILE A 17 12.57 25.82 -2.39
N VAL A 18 12.82 26.93 -3.10
CA VAL A 18 13.68 28.01 -2.62
C VAL A 18 13.01 28.78 -1.48
N GLY A 19 11.77 29.24 -1.66
CA GLY A 19 11.05 30.08 -0.71
C GLY A 19 10.73 29.41 0.62
N TYR A 20 10.53 28.07 0.62
CA TYR A 20 10.24 27.29 1.83
C TYR A 20 11.43 26.43 2.29
N ALA A 21 12.61 26.64 1.69
CA ALA A 21 13.85 25.92 2.01
C ALA A 21 13.66 24.39 2.08
N ILE A 22 13.01 23.80 1.06
CA ILE A 22 12.72 22.36 1.03
C ILE A 22 14.03 21.59 0.81
N PRO A 23 14.47 20.77 1.79
CA PRO A 23 15.74 20.05 1.69
C PRO A 23 15.67 18.99 0.60
N GLU A 24 16.82 18.65 -0.01
CA GLU A 24 16.91 17.71 -1.14
C GLU A 24 16.22 16.37 -0.87
N ALA A 25 16.38 15.84 0.34
CA ALA A 25 15.74 14.60 0.76
C ALA A 25 14.20 14.63 0.78
N ARG A 26 13.59 15.83 0.75
CA ARG A 26 12.13 16.04 0.77
C ARG A 26 11.61 16.70 -0.51
N ARG A 27 12.41 16.84 -1.58
CA ARG A 27 11.94 17.40 -2.85
C ARG A 27 11.18 16.34 -3.66
N SER A 28 9.93 16.07 -3.29
CA SER A 28 9.07 15.12 -4.00
C SER A 28 7.67 15.68 -4.24
N VAL A 29 6.92 15.02 -5.14
CA VAL A 29 5.51 15.29 -5.35
C VAL A 29 4.66 14.14 -4.80
N PRO A 30 3.45 14.41 -4.28
CA PRO A 30 2.82 15.73 -4.16
C PRO A 30 3.44 16.61 -3.05
N THR A 31 3.57 17.91 -3.31
CA THR A 31 3.93 18.93 -2.31
C THR A 31 2.75 19.89 -2.12
N MET A 32 2.40 20.17 -0.88
CA MET A 32 1.33 21.09 -0.50
C MET A 32 1.89 22.22 0.35
N ILE A 33 1.69 23.45 -0.11
CA ILE A 33 2.11 24.66 0.58
C ILE A 33 0.88 25.34 1.17
N ILE A 34 0.88 25.59 2.47
CA ILE A 34 -0.21 26.27 3.18
C ILE A 34 0.39 27.32 4.11
N GLY A 35 0.08 28.59 3.88
CA GLY A 35 0.69 29.70 4.62
C GLY A 35 2.21 29.67 4.50
N ASP A 36 2.89 29.44 5.62
CA ASP A 36 4.34 29.34 5.76
C ASP A 36 4.88 27.90 5.77
N THR A 37 3.99 26.90 5.66
CA THR A 37 4.33 25.49 5.86
C THR A 37 4.31 24.71 4.54
N ALA A 38 5.41 23.99 4.27
CA ALA A 38 5.50 23.01 3.19
C ALA A 38 5.35 21.57 3.72
N LEU A 39 4.28 20.90 3.30
CA LEU A 39 4.03 19.48 3.56
C LEU A 39 4.35 18.68 2.29
N VAL A 40 5.11 17.58 2.43
CA VAL A 40 5.59 16.84 1.26
C VAL A 40 5.31 15.35 1.37
N GLY A 41 4.73 14.79 0.32
CA GLY A 41 4.49 13.37 0.16
C GLY A 41 3.18 12.86 0.76
N SER A 42 2.87 11.61 0.44
CA SER A 42 1.61 10.94 0.79
C SER A 42 1.49 10.52 2.25
N VAL A 43 2.54 10.65 3.07
CA VAL A 43 2.50 10.32 4.49
C VAL A 43 2.32 11.58 5.35
N GLU A 44 3.10 12.62 5.08
CA GLU A 44 3.04 13.85 5.88
C GLU A 44 1.74 14.62 5.65
N ILE A 45 1.31 14.75 4.39
CA ILE A 45 0.13 15.53 4.03
C ILE A 45 -1.12 14.98 4.73
N PRO A 46 -1.53 13.69 4.59
CA PRO A 46 -2.73 13.20 5.25
C PRO A 46 -2.65 13.22 6.78
N ARG A 47 -1.44 13.08 7.34
CA ARG A 47 -1.22 13.08 8.80
C ARG A 47 -1.34 14.47 9.42
N ARG A 48 -0.85 15.52 8.75
CA ARG A 48 -0.77 16.88 9.33
C ARG A 48 -1.87 17.82 8.85
N LEU A 49 -2.37 17.61 7.63
CA LEU A 49 -3.33 18.51 7.00
C LEU A 49 -4.64 18.68 7.79
N PRO A 50 -5.29 17.63 8.35
CA PRO A 50 -6.56 17.80 9.04
C PRO A 50 -6.49 18.81 10.21
N GLY A 51 -5.46 18.69 11.07
CA GLY A 51 -5.28 19.63 12.18
C GLY A 51 -4.88 21.04 11.74
N LEU A 52 -4.15 21.17 10.62
CA LEU A 52 -3.83 22.48 10.03
C LEU A 52 -5.07 23.18 9.49
N ILE A 53 -5.99 22.45 8.84
CA ILE A 53 -7.26 23.01 8.34
C ILE A 53 -8.08 23.57 9.51
N GLU A 54 -8.25 22.79 10.59
CA GLU A 54 -8.97 23.24 11.79
C GLU A 54 -8.36 24.51 12.38
N THR A 55 -7.03 24.54 12.49
CA THR A 55 -6.28 25.69 13.02
C THR A 55 -6.44 26.93 12.15
N LEU A 56 -6.40 26.78 10.82
CA LEU A 56 -6.52 27.90 9.89
C LEU A 56 -7.94 28.41 9.80
N LEU A 57 -8.94 27.53 9.77
CA LEU A 57 -10.34 27.92 9.82
C LEU A 57 -10.66 28.72 11.09
N ALA A 58 -10.12 28.31 12.24
CA ALA A 58 -10.26 29.06 13.49
C ALA A 58 -9.62 30.46 13.45
N ARG A 59 -8.67 30.70 12.55
CA ARG A 59 -7.99 32.00 12.33
C ARG A 59 -8.57 32.81 11.17
N GLY A 60 -9.66 32.33 10.56
CA GLY A 60 -10.30 33.00 9.42
C GLY A 60 -9.75 32.59 8.04
N GLY A 61 -8.95 31.53 7.97
CA GLY A 61 -8.33 31.02 6.75
C GLY A 61 -6.86 31.43 6.58
N SER A 62 -6.32 31.19 5.40
CA SER A 62 -4.99 31.61 4.98
C SER A 62 -5.02 32.14 3.55
N ASP A 63 -4.21 33.15 3.26
CA ASP A 63 -4.00 33.62 1.90
C ASP A 63 -3.22 32.61 1.05
N TRP A 64 -3.24 32.81 -0.27
CA TRP A 64 -2.38 32.06 -1.17
C TRP A 64 -0.90 32.32 -0.86
N PRO A 65 -0.03 31.30 -0.96
CA PRO A 65 1.38 31.48 -0.70
C PRO A 65 1.98 32.51 -1.67
N PRO A 66 2.88 33.39 -1.21
CA PRO A 66 3.45 34.46 -2.02
C PRO A 66 4.53 33.93 -2.97
N LEU A 67 4.15 33.01 -3.85
CA LEU A 67 5.03 32.39 -4.85
C LEU A 67 5.01 33.21 -6.15
N PRO A 68 6.18 33.60 -6.68
CA PRO A 68 6.27 34.22 -8.00
C PRO A 68 5.56 33.38 -9.07
N GLY A 69 4.75 34.02 -9.92
CA GLY A 69 3.99 33.35 -11.00
C GLY A 69 2.72 32.61 -10.56
N LEU A 70 2.47 32.43 -9.26
CA LEU A 70 1.22 31.83 -8.77
C LEU A 70 0.04 32.80 -8.93
N ALA A 71 0.25 34.09 -8.66
CA ALA A 71 -0.79 35.11 -8.81
C ALA A 71 -1.29 35.21 -10.26
N ASP A 72 -0.37 35.13 -11.23
CA ASP A 72 -0.71 35.17 -12.66
C ASP A 72 -1.52 33.94 -13.07
N LEU A 73 -1.19 32.77 -12.53
CA LEU A 73 -1.99 31.56 -12.73
C LEU A 73 -3.39 31.68 -12.14
N LEU A 74 -3.51 32.19 -10.91
CA LEU A 74 -4.79 32.40 -10.26
C LEU A 74 -5.65 33.43 -10.99
N ALA A 75 -5.02 34.47 -11.55
CA ALA A 75 -5.69 35.47 -12.39
C ALA A 75 -6.12 34.92 -13.75
N ALA A 76 -5.38 33.94 -14.30
CA ALA A 76 -5.73 33.24 -15.52
C ALA A 76 -6.86 32.21 -15.33
N VAL A 77 -7.18 31.82 -14.08
CA VAL A 77 -8.38 31.04 -13.79
C VAL A 77 -9.60 31.96 -13.96
N PRO A 78 -10.52 31.67 -14.90
CA PRO A 78 -11.68 32.52 -15.08
C PRO A 78 -12.50 32.60 -13.79
N THR A 79 -12.58 33.80 -13.21
CA THR A 79 -13.37 34.11 -12.00
C THR A 79 -14.87 33.87 -12.18
N SER A 80 -15.32 33.66 -13.43
CA SER A 80 -16.67 33.22 -13.77
C SER A 80 -16.76 31.69 -13.87
N ALA A 81 -16.23 30.96 -12.90
CA ALA A 81 -16.94 29.75 -12.53
C ALA A 81 -18.18 30.26 -11.80
N PRO A 82 -19.42 30.05 -12.29
CA PRO A 82 -20.57 30.20 -11.41
C PRO A 82 -20.20 29.46 -10.12
N ALA A 83 -20.48 30.06 -8.97
CA ALA A 83 -20.44 29.33 -7.70
C ALA A 83 -21.28 28.09 -7.95
N ALA A 84 -20.61 27.01 -8.34
CA ALA A 84 -21.22 25.71 -8.48
C ALA A 84 -21.74 25.55 -7.08
N LEU A 85 -23.06 25.57 -6.96
CA LEU A 85 -23.75 25.06 -5.79
C LEU A 85 -22.94 23.83 -5.45
N LEU A 86 -22.13 23.92 -4.38
CA LEU A 86 -21.41 22.76 -3.88
C LEU A 86 -22.51 21.71 -3.86
N PRO A 87 -22.41 20.63 -4.65
CA PRO A 87 -23.43 19.61 -4.58
C PRO A 87 -23.52 19.33 -3.09
N SER A 88 -24.68 19.65 -2.49
CA SER A 88 -24.92 19.46 -1.09
C SER A 88 -24.32 18.11 -0.75
N ALA A 89 -23.50 18.05 0.29
CA ALA A 89 -22.85 16.84 0.77
C ALA A 89 -23.90 15.82 1.26
N THR A 90 -24.77 15.40 0.35
CA THR A 90 -25.96 14.57 0.46
C THR A 90 -26.14 13.80 -0.85
N ALA A 91 -25.03 13.41 -1.46
CA ALA A 91 -24.94 12.11 -2.10
C ALA A 91 -23.82 11.38 -1.35
N GLU A 92 -24.15 10.83 -0.18
CA GLU A 92 -23.41 9.69 0.33
C GLU A 92 -23.63 8.55 -0.67
N THR A 93 -22.89 8.56 -1.77
CA THR A 93 -22.67 7.35 -2.53
C THR A 93 -22.02 6.40 -1.53
N LEU A 94 -22.74 5.36 -1.14
CA LEU A 94 -22.22 4.26 -0.32
C LEU A 94 -20.79 3.97 -0.78
N PRO A 95 -19.78 3.86 0.11
CA PRO A 95 -18.39 3.69 -0.27
C PRO A 95 -18.16 2.57 -1.31
N PHE A 96 -19.00 1.54 -1.25
CA PHE A 96 -19.03 0.42 -2.19
C PHE A 96 -19.36 0.81 -3.64
N LEU A 97 -20.24 1.79 -3.87
CA LEU A 97 -20.67 2.22 -5.21
C LEU A 97 -19.68 3.17 -5.89
N ARG A 98 -18.72 3.76 -5.17
CA ARG A 98 -17.67 4.60 -5.80
C ARG A 98 -16.86 3.81 -6.83
N ASP A 99 -16.50 2.58 -6.50
CA ASP A 99 -15.72 1.68 -7.35
C ASP A 99 -16.38 0.30 -7.43
N LEU A 100 -17.60 0.26 -7.96
CA LEU A 100 -18.40 -0.96 -8.06
C LEU A 100 -17.64 -2.17 -8.67
N PRO A 101 -16.90 -2.05 -9.80
CA PRO A 101 -16.20 -3.21 -10.37
C PRO A 101 -15.06 -3.73 -9.47
N ALA A 102 -14.30 -2.82 -8.85
CA ALA A 102 -13.20 -3.21 -7.94
C ALA A 102 -13.74 -3.83 -6.65
N ASN A 103 -14.77 -3.22 -6.08
CA ASN A 103 -15.39 -3.68 -4.84
C ASN A 103 -16.15 -5.00 -5.03
N ALA A 104 -16.85 -5.20 -6.15
CA ALA A 104 -17.48 -6.48 -6.48
C ALA A 104 -16.43 -7.59 -6.65
N LEU A 105 -15.31 -7.31 -7.33
CA LEU A 105 -14.21 -8.26 -7.49
C LEU A 105 -13.61 -8.62 -6.13
N ALA A 106 -13.38 -7.63 -5.25
CA ALA A 106 -12.89 -7.86 -3.89
C ALA A 106 -13.82 -8.79 -3.10
N VAL A 107 -15.15 -8.62 -3.19
CA VAL A 107 -16.13 -9.50 -2.53
C VAL A 107 -16.07 -10.92 -3.08
N VAL A 108 -15.98 -11.10 -4.40
CA VAL A 108 -15.87 -12.43 -5.02
C VAL A 108 -14.60 -13.14 -4.57
N VAL A 109 -13.46 -12.45 -4.56
CA VAL A 109 -12.18 -12.99 -4.09
C VAL A 109 -12.26 -13.35 -2.61
N LEU A 110 -12.84 -12.47 -1.77
CA LEU A 110 -13.02 -12.72 -0.35
C LEU A 110 -13.87 -13.97 -0.08
N ILE A 111 -15.01 -14.13 -0.78
CA ILE A 111 -15.85 -15.33 -0.66
C ILE A 111 -15.05 -16.57 -1.07
N GLY A 112 -14.28 -16.50 -2.16
CA GLY A 112 -13.38 -17.58 -2.59
C GLY A 112 -12.33 -17.94 -1.53
N MET A 113 -11.68 -16.95 -0.91
CA MET A 113 -10.71 -17.17 0.16
C MET A 113 -11.38 -17.81 1.40
N LEU A 114 -12.56 -17.33 1.79
CA LEU A 114 -13.31 -17.91 2.92
C LEU A 114 -13.72 -19.36 2.65
N LEU A 115 -14.23 -19.66 1.45
CA LEU A 115 -14.59 -21.02 1.07
C LEU A 115 -13.37 -21.95 1.04
N THR A 116 -12.22 -21.48 0.55
CA THR A 116 -10.99 -22.29 0.51
C THR A 116 -10.43 -22.54 1.91
N VAL A 117 -10.40 -21.53 2.80
CA VAL A 117 -9.99 -21.69 4.20
C VAL A 117 -10.93 -22.61 4.95
N MET A 118 -12.25 -22.45 4.79
CA MET A 118 -13.25 -23.32 5.41
C MET A 118 -13.10 -24.77 4.93
N TRP A 119 -12.92 -24.99 3.63
CA TRP A 119 -12.67 -26.31 3.07
C TRP A 119 -11.36 -26.92 3.59
N ALA A 120 -10.29 -26.12 3.65
CA ALA A 120 -9.01 -26.54 4.22
C ALA A 120 -9.16 -26.96 5.69
N GLY A 121 -9.90 -26.19 6.50
CA GLY A 121 -10.19 -26.53 7.91
C GLY A 121 -11.01 -27.81 8.07
N ILE A 122 -12.04 -28.00 7.24
CA ILE A 122 -12.88 -29.22 7.24
C ILE A 122 -12.07 -30.45 6.78
N THR A 123 -11.20 -30.30 5.79
CA THR A 123 -10.36 -31.40 5.32
C THR A 123 -9.25 -31.72 6.31
N TRP A 124 -8.69 -30.72 6.99
CA TRP A 124 -7.72 -30.90 8.06
C TRP A 124 -8.32 -31.60 9.28
N SER A 125 -9.53 -31.24 9.74
CA SER A 125 -10.17 -31.95 10.86
C SER A 125 -10.45 -33.44 10.58
N ARG A 126 -10.29 -33.88 9.32
CA ARG A 126 -10.41 -35.26 8.88
C ARG A 126 -9.05 -35.94 8.57
N LEU A 127 -7.90 -35.32 8.89
CA LEU A 127 -6.60 -35.79 8.39
C LEU A 127 -5.87 -36.78 9.31
N GLY A 128 -5.67 -37.99 8.77
CA GLY A 128 -4.68 -38.99 9.20
C GLY A 128 -3.90 -39.60 8.00
N LYS A 129 -3.97 -38.98 6.82
CA LYS A 129 -3.38 -39.48 5.57
C LYS A 129 -2.11 -38.70 5.19
N PRO A 130 -1.06 -39.37 4.67
CA PRO A 130 0.12 -38.70 4.16
C PRO A 130 -0.22 -37.80 2.97
N LEU A 131 0.60 -36.78 2.74
CA LEU A 131 0.46 -35.86 1.60
C LEU A 131 0.53 -36.65 0.28
N THR A 132 -0.29 -36.27 -0.70
CA THR A 132 -0.17 -36.84 -2.05
C THR A 132 1.15 -36.40 -2.68
N CYS A 133 1.77 -37.28 -3.49
CA CYS A 133 3.04 -36.99 -4.18
C CYS A 133 3.01 -35.67 -4.98
N ARG A 134 1.86 -35.34 -5.59
CA ARG A 134 1.66 -34.07 -6.30
C ARG A 134 1.71 -32.85 -5.38
N ARG A 135 1.07 -32.92 -4.20
CA ARG A 135 1.05 -31.79 -3.25
C ARG A 135 2.42 -31.59 -2.64
N ASP A 136 3.09 -32.68 -2.31
CA ASP A 136 4.43 -32.65 -1.75
C ASP A 136 5.44 -31.94 -2.66
N ARG A 137 5.44 -32.27 -3.96
CA ARG A 137 6.33 -31.63 -4.95
C ARG A 137 5.98 -30.15 -5.22
N SER A 138 4.74 -29.73 -4.97
CA SER A 138 4.30 -28.36 -5.19
C SER A 138 4.74 -27.39 -4.08
N ILE A 139 4.96 -27.90 -2.86
CA ILE A 139 5.36 -27.08 -1.69
C ILE A 139 6.63 -26.27 -1.95
N PRO A 140 7.77 -26.87 -2.35
CA PRO A 140 8.99 -26.10 -2.55
C PRO A 140 8.85 -25.10 -3.70
N LEU A 141 8.11 -25.45 -4.76
CA LEU A 141 7.91 -24.56 -5.91
C LEU A 141 7.10 -23.31 -5.53
N LEU A 142 6.04 -23.47 -4.75
CA LEU A 142 5.23 -22.36 -4.24
C LEU A 142 6.00 -21.53 -3.20
N ALA A 143 6.75 -22.17 -2.30
CA ALA A 143 7.54 -21.46 -1.29
C ALA A 143 8.67 -20.63 -1.91
N ILE A 144 9.37 -21.16 -2.92
CA ILE A 144 10.40 -20.41 -3.66
C ILE A 144 9.78 -19.25 -4.42
N GLY A 145 8.66 -19.47 -5.11
CA GLY A 145 7.94 -18.40 -5.81
C GLY A 145 7.49 -17.29 -4.86
N GLY A 146 6.88 -17.65 -3.73
CA GLY A 146 6.48 -16.70 -2.69
C GLY A 146 7.65 -15.94 -2.08
N MET A 147 8.78 -16.62 -1.83
CA MET A 147 10.00 -16.00 -1.32
C MET A 147 10.59 -15.01 -2.32
N ALA A 148 10.61 -15.33 -3.61
CA ALA A 148 11.11 -14.42 -4.65
C ALA A 148 10.26 -13.13 -4.73
N VAL A 149 8.93 -13.27 -4.69
CA VAL A 149 8.01 -12.12 -4.65
C VAL A 149 8.24 -11.30 -3.38
N ALA A 150 8.30 -11.94 -2.21
CA ALA A 150 8.52 -11.26 -0.93
C ALA A 150 9.88 -10.54 -0.88
N ALA A 151 10.94 -11.14 -1.43
CA ALA A 151 12.25 -10.51 -1.53
C ALA A 151 12.22 -9.27 -2.44
N TYR A 152 11.50 -9.33 -3.56
CA TYR A 152 11.29 -8.19 -4.43
C TYR A 152 10.53 -7.04 -3.74
N LEU A 153 9.46 -7.37 -3.00
CA LEU A 153 8.73 -6.36 -2.22
C LEU A 153 9.60 -5.76 -1.12
N THR A 154 10.40 -6.58 -0.42
CA THR A 154 11.38 -6.11 0.56
C THR A 154 12.36 -5.12 -0.06
N PHE A 155 12.84 -5.39 -1.29
CA PHE A 155 13.73 -4.47 -1.99
C PHE A 155 13.06 -3.14 -2.29
N ILE A 156 11.82 -3.13 -2.79
CA ILE A 156 11.05 -1.89 -3.03
C ILE A 156 10.80 -1.13 -1.72
N GLU A 157 10.40 -1.83 -0.67
CA GLU A 157 10.10 -1.25 0.64
C GLU A 157 11.33 -0.60 1.29
N THR A 158 12.52 -1.21 1.11
CA THR A 158 13.77 -0.71 1.70
C THR A 158 14.47 0.37 0.88
N THR A 159 14.36 0.31 -0.46
CA THR A 159 15.04 1.26 -1.36
C THR A 159 14.16 2.42 -1.80
N GLY A 160 12.84 2.31 -1.64
CA GLY A 160 11.89 3.28 -2.19
C GLY A 160 11.83 3.28 -3.72
N ALA A 161 12.39 2.26 -4.39
CA ALA A 161 12.36 2.14 -5.85
C ALA A 161 10.90 2.10 -6.37
N PRO A 162 10.63 2.60 -7.58
CA PRO A 162 9.30 2.56 -8.15
C PRO A 162 8.85 1.11 -8.40
N ALA A 163 7.69 0.74 -7.87
CA ALA A 163 7.10 -0.56 -8.11
C ALA A 163 6.58 -0.69 -9.55
N ILE A 164 6.73 -1.89 -10.14
CA ILE A 164 6.12 -2.22 -11.43
C ILE A 164 4.63 -2.54 -11.18
N CYS A 165 3.81 -1.50 -11.22
CA CYS A 165 2.36 -1.63 -11.11
C CYS A 165 1.81 -2.02 -12.49
N GLY A 166 1.18 -3.18 -12.60
CA GLY A 166 0.52 -3.62 -13.84
C GLY A 166 -0.66 -2.72 -14.26
N PRO A 167 -1.70 -3.24 -14.93
CA PRO A 167 -2.73 -2.41 -15.59
C PRO A 167 -3.59 -1.54 -14.65
N VAL A 168 -3.49 -1.73 -13.33
CA VAL A 168 -4.29 -1.04 -12.30
C VAL A 168 -3.65 0.25 -11.76
N GLY A 169 -2.37 0.53 -12.05
CA GLY A 169 -1.69 1.75 -11.60
C GLY A 169 -1.48 1.85 -10.07
N ASP A 170 -0.81 2.90 -9.62
CA ASP A 170 -0.74 3.42 -8.24
C ASP A 170 -0.42 2.44 -7.08
N CYS A 171 0.17 1.28 -7.35
CA CYS A 171 0.60 0.33 -6.31
C CYS A 171 1.69 0.88 -5.39
N GLN A 172 2.41 1.93 -5.83
CA GLN A 172 3.38 2.65 -5.00
C GLN A 172 2.72 3.28 -3.76
N THR A 173 1.48 3.76 -3.88
CA THR A 173 0.73 4.34 -2.76
C THR A 173 0.46 3.32 -1.67
N VAL A 174 0.13 2.08 -2.08
CA VAL A 174 -0.12 0.97 -1.15
C VAL A 174 1.19 0.51 -0.52
N GLN A 175 2.25 0.33 -1.32
CA GLN A 175 3.54 -0.17 -0.86
C GLN A 175 4.33 0.83 0.01
N GLN A 176 4.00 2.12 -0.04
CA GLN A 176 4.61 3.18 0.79
C GLN A 176 3.67 3.64 1.92
N SER A 177 2.58 2.92 2.16
CA SER A 177 1.65 3.21 3.25
C SER A 177 2.18 2.68 4.59
N GLU A 178 1.58 3.14 5.68
CA GLU A 178 1.88 2.61 7.02
C GLU A 178 1.56 1.11 7.16
N PHE A 179 0.68 0.57 6.31
CA PHE A 179 0.33 -0.85 6.30
C PHE A 179 1.39 -1.75 5.69
N ALA A 180 2.40 -1.18 5.01
CA ALA A 180 3.54 -1.93 4.47
C ALA A 180 4.57 -2.31 5.56
N GLN A 181 4.37 -1.87 6.80
CA GLN A 181 5.23 -2.18 7.94
C GLN A 181 4.44 -2.81 9.09
N LEU A 182 4.83 -4.02 9.52
CA LEU A 182 4.39 -4.61 10.76
C LEU A 182 4.99 -3.85 11.94
N PHE A 183 4.12 -3.37 12.83
CA PHE A 183 4.48 -2.62 14.04
C PHE A 183 5.35 -1.37 13.78
N GLY A 184 5.35 -0.85 12.55
CA GLY A 184 6.18 0.30 12.13
C GLY A 184 7.68 0.01 12.07
N ILE A 185 8.10 -1.26 12.15
CA ILE A 185 9.52 -1.65 12.23
C ILE A 185 9.87 -2.70 11.17
N ILE A 186 8.99 -3.67 10.92
CA ILE A 186 9.29 -4.83 10.07
C ILE A 186 8.57 -4.69 8.73
N PRO A 187 9.27 -4.52 7.60
CA PRO A 187 8.63 -4.52 6.28
C PRO A 187 7.88 -5.83 6.03
N VAL A 188 6.67 -5.75 5.46
CA VAL A 188 5.83 -6.92 5.20
C VAL A 188 6.54 -7.90 4.26
N GLY A 189 7.31 -7.41 3.29
CA GLY A 189 8.14 -8.26 2.44
C GLY A 189 9.13 -9.10 3.24
N ALA A 190 9.79 -8.52 4.24
CA ALA A 190 10.78 -9.22 5.06
C ALA A 190 10.13 -10.31 5.93
N ALA A 191 8.95 -10.04 6.48
CA ALA A 191 8.15 -11.04 7.18
C ALA A 191 7.75 -12.20 6.25
N GLY A 192 7.39 -11.89 4.99
CA GLY A 192 7.12 -12.89 3.95
C GLY A 192 8.33 -13.77 3.64
N VAL A 193 9.52 -13.20 3.48
CA VAL A 193 10.77 -13.97 3.26
C VAL A 193 11.03 -14.93 4.41
N ALA A 194 10.87 -14.47 5.66
CA ALA A 194 11.01 -15.33 6.84
C ALA A 194 9.96 -16.46 6.84
N GLY A 195 8.69 -16.13 6.57
CA GLY A 195 7.59 -17.10 6.50
C GLY A 195 7.84 -18.21 5.46
N TYR A 196 8.07 -17.84 4.19
CA TYR A 196 8.35 -18.82 3.14
C TYR A 196 9.65 -19.61 3.38
N GLY A 197 10.66 -18.98 3.98
CA GLY A 197 11.90 -19.64 4.41
C GLY A 197 11.63 -20.75 5.42
N THR A 198 10.81 -20.49 6.43
CA THR A 198 10.44 -21.50 7.43
C THR A 198 9.66 -22.66 6.83
N ILE A 199 8.73 -22.41 5.89
CA ILE A 199 7.99 -23.46 5.17
C ILE A 199 8.96 -24.38 4.42
N LEU A 200 9.93 -23.80 3.71
CA LEU A 200 10.90 -24.54 2.92
C LEU A 200 11.85 -25.36 3.81
N ILE A 201 12.32 -24.81 4.93
CA ILE A 201 13.16 -25.51 5.91
C ILE A 201 12.41 -26.71 6.48
N VAL A 202 11.16 -26.54 6.91
CA VAL A 202 10.34 -27.64 7.45
C VAL A 202 10.15 -28.74 6.41
N TRP A 203 9.91 -28.39 5.15
CA TRP A 203 9.78 -29.35 4.06
C TRP A 203 11.08 -30.13 3.78
N ILE A 204 12.22 -29.44 3.75
CA ILE A 204 13.55 -30.06 3.56
C ILE A 204 13.87 -31.03 4.71
N VAL A 205 13.68 -30.59 5.96
CA VAL A 205 13.93 -31.40 7.16
C VAL A 205 13.04 -32.65 7.17
N ALA A 206 11.78 -32.52 6.73
CA ALA A 206 10.85 -33.64 6.62
C ALA A 206 11.28 -34.69 5.57
N HIS A 207 12.00 -34.27 4.53
CA HIS A 207 12.50 -35.15 3.46
C HIS A 207 13.86 -35.75 3.75
N LEU A 208 14.74 -35.02 4.45
CA LEU A 208 16.10 -35.48 4.76
C LEU A 208 16.16 -36.44 5.96
N LEU A 209 15.24 -36.30 6.94
CA LEU A 209 15.22 -37.15 8.13
C LEU A 209 14.06 -38.18 8.08
N PRO A 210 14.34 -39.45 7.76
CA PRO A 210 13.32 -40.50 7.77
C PRO A 210 12.87 -40.82 9.21
N GLY A 211 11.55 -40.84 9.47
CA GLY A 211 10.98 -41.23 10.76
C GLY A 211 9.74 -40.40 11.18
N THR A 212 9.68 -40.03 12.47
CA THR A 212 8.58 -39.25 13.08
C THR A 212 8.48 -37.81 12.57
N SER A 213 9.54 -37.27 11.96
CA SER A 213 9.60 -35.93 11.39
C SER A 213 8.64 -35.72 10.22
N SER A 214 8.41 -36.75 9.39
CA SER A 214 7.48 -36.67 8.25
C SER A 214 6.02 -36.53 8.69
N LYS A 215 5.62 -37.19 9.79
CA LYS A 215 4.27 -37.07 10.38
C LYS A 215 4.05 -35.71 11.05
N ARG A 216 5.07 -35.18 11.74
CA ARG A 216 5.02 -33.84 12.37
C ARG A 216 5.01 -32.73 11.32
N ALA A 217 5.79 -32.86 10.25
CA ALA A 217 5.79 -31.89 9.15
C ALA A 217 4.45 -31.81 8.43
N ALA A 218 3.77 -32.95 8.23
CA ALA A 218 2.42 -32.98 7.66
C ALA A 218 1.37 -32.23 8.52
N LEU A 219 1.60 -32.12 9.84
CA LEU A 219 0.76 -31.36 10.76
C LEU A 219 1.20 -29.88 10.88
N LEU A 220 2.50 -29.60 10.86
CA LEU A 220 3.07 -28.26 11.07
C LEU A 220 2.97 -27.35 9.85
N LEU A 221 3.15 -27.89 8.63
CA LEU A 221 3.07 -27.10 7.39
C LEU A 221 1.74 -26.35 7.20
N PRO A 222 0.55 -26.95 7.44
CA PRO A 222 -0.70 -26.21 7.34
C PRO A 222 -0.88 -25.19 8.48
N VAL A 223 -0.34 -25.43 9.68
CA VAL A 223 -0.34 -24.43 10.78
C VAL A 223 0.47 -23.21 10.35
N LEU A 224 1.68 -23.44 9.82
CA LEU A 224 2.59 -22.37 9.39
C LEU A 224 1.97 -21.54 8.25
N ALA A 225 1.27 -22.20 7.33
CA ALA A 225 0.54 -21.52 6.26
C ALA A 225 -0.63 -20.68 6.80
N LEU A 226 -1.34 -21.16 7.83
CA LEU A 226 -2.47 -20.44 8.45
C LEU A 226 -2.01 -19.21 9.26
N ILE A 227 -0.84 -19.27 9.88
CA ILE A 227 -0.25 -18.09 10.55
C ILE A 227 -0.05 -16.95 9.55
N GLY A 228 0.31 -17.23 8.30
CA GLY A 228 0.45 -16.21 7.26
C GLY A 228 -0.88 -15.63 6.74
N THR A 229 -2.04 -16.14 7.19
CA THR A 229 -3.37 -15.63 6.82
C THR A 229 -4.04 -14.79 7.92
N LEU A 230 -3.40 -14.70 9.10
CA LEU A 230 -3.84 -13.92 10.26
C LEU A 230 -3.10 -12.57 10.30
#